data_AF-A0A2K8TAV3-F1
#
_entry.id   AF-A0A2K8TAV3-F1
#
_cell.length_a   1.000
_cell.length_b   1.000
_cell.length_c   1.000
_cell.angle_alpha   90.00
_cell.angle_beta   90.00
_cell.angle_gamma   90.00
#
_symmetry.space_group_name_H-M   'P 1'
#
loop_
_entity.id
_entity.type
_entity.pdbx_description
1 polymer ?
#
loop_
_entity_poly.entity_id
_entity_poly.type
_entity_poly.pdbx_seq_one_letter_code
_entity_poly.pdbx_strand_id
1 'polypeptide(L)'
;MKLYAKTISDTLPNWANVVTKSADLIEIEINDEHPDFQSFLEDLETEIEPRIMGVKAVRGACRRQDLCSRLGIEMSNPHLQQLVEQAQTLVSEIATHPDYKQLLEAGYQPDLNIADTQTALSYLQWELDQK
;
A
#
# COMPACT_ATOMS: atom_id res chain seq x y z
N MET A 1 13.44 12.41 -6.20
CA MET A 1 12.72 11.12 -6.30
C MET A 1 12.17 10.88 -7.72
N LYS A 2 11.96 9.62 -8.14
CA LYS A 2 11.34 9.27 -9.44
C LYS A 2 9.99 8.56 -9.26
N LEU A 3 8.96 9.03 -9.96
CA LEU A 3 7.61 8.46 -10.01
C LEU A 3 7.24 8.02 -11.43
N TYR A 4 6.28 7.10 -11.53
CA TYR A 4 5.75 6.60 -12.79
C TYR A 4 4.23 6.66 -12.80
N ALA A 5 3.65 7.40 -13.72
CA ALA A 5 2.20 7.58 -13.83
C ALA A 5 1.70 7.22 -15.24
N LYS A 6 0.48 6.72 -15.38
CA LYS A 6 -0.14 6.52 -16.71
C LYS A 6 -0.72 7.81 -17.28
N THR A 7 -1.24 8.66 -16.39
CA THR A 7 -1.82 9.97 -16.67
C THR A 7 -1.24 10.96 -15.69
N ILE A 8 -1.05 12.20 -16.12
CA ILE A 8 -0.65 13.32 -15.25
C ILE A 8 -1.59 14.50 -15.53
N SER A 9 -1.89 15.28 -14.50
CA SER A 9 -2.53 16.59 -14.68
C SER A 9 -1.59 17.51 -15.47
N ASP A 10 -2.17 18.41 -16.29
CA ASP A 10 -1.40 19.31 -17.17
C ASP A 10 -0.55 20.32 -16.40
N THR A 11 -0.81 20.52 -15.10
CA THR A 11 -0.07 21.44 -14.24
C THR A 11 0.72 20.67 -13.18
N LEU A 12 1.91 20.23 -13.55
CA LEU A 12 2.91 19.80 -12.56
C LEU A 12 3.50 21.03 -11.84
N PRO A 13 3.84 20.90 -10.54
CA PRO A 13 4.57 21.94 -9.83
C PRO A 13 5.92 22.25 -10.51
N ASN A 14 6.42 23.47 -10.37
CA ASN A 14 7.70 23.90 -10.96
C ASN A 14 8.94 23.16 -10.41
N TRP A 15 8.76 22.36 -9.36
CA TRP A 15 9.76 21.47 -8.75
C TRP A 15 9.57 19.98 -9.13
N ALA A 16 8.67 19.69 -10.08
CA ALA A 16 8.48 18.39 -10.71
C ALA A 16 8.67 18.50 -12.23
N ASN A 17 9.42 17.56 -12.81
CA ASN A 17 9.74 17.54 -14.24
C ASN A 17 9.38 16.18 -14.85
N VAL A 18 8.74 16.21 -16.01
CA VAL A 18 8.57 14.99 -16.82
C VAL A 18 9.90 14.66 -17.48
N VAL A 19 10.46 13.50 -17.13
CA VAL A 19 11.72 13.01 -17.69
C VAL A 19 11.45 12.26 -19.01
N THR A 20 10.43 11.41 -19.02
CA THR A 20 10.09 10.57 -20.18
C THR A 20 8.58 10.43 -20.30
N LYS A 21 8.04 10.58 -21.51
CA LYS A 21 6.63 10.30 -21.81
C LYS A 21 6.54 9.20 -22.87
N SER A 22 5.98 8.06 -22.51
CA SER A 22 5.66 6.95 -23.41
C SER A 22 4.15 6.75 -23.47
N ALA A 23 3.67 5.92 -24.40
CA ALA A 23 2.23 5.70 -24.61
C ALA A 23 1.50 5.19 -23.35
N ASP A 24 2.20 4.42 -22.51
CA ASP A 24 1.60 3.75 -21.36
C ASP A 24 2.19 4.22 -20.01
N LEU A 25 3.21 5.07 -20.02
CA LEU A 25 3.94 5.45 -18.81
C LEU A 25 4.65 6.81 -18.94
N ILE A 26 4.56 7.59 -17.88
CA ILE A 26 5.17 8.90 -17.73
C ILE A 26 6.12 8.83 -16.54
N GLU A 27 7.41 9.03 -16.78
CA GLU A 27 8.43 9.14 -15.74
C GLU A 27 8.53 10.60 -15.31
N ILE A 28 8.36 10.84 -14.02
CA ILE A 28 8.40 12.17 -13.40
C ILE A 28 9.53 12.17 -12.38
N GLU A 29 10.42 13.13 -12.48
CA GLU A 29 11.43 13.43 -11.48
C GLU A 29 10.96 14.59 -10.64
N ILE A 30 10.96 14.39 -9.33
CA ILE A 30 10.43 15.33 -8.35
C ILE A 30 11.54 15.66 -7.37
N ASN A 31 11.67 16.94 -7.02
CA ASN A 31 12.51 17.34 -5.91
C ASN A 31 11.84 17.00 -4.57
N ASP A 32 12.25 15.90 -3.94
CA ASP A 32 11.75 15.43 -2.65
C ASP A 32 12.32 16.20 -1.44
N GLU A 33 13.14 17.23 -1.68
CA GLU A 33 13.58 18.18 -0.64
C GLU A 33 12.66 19.42 -0.54
N HIS A 34 11.67 19.55 -1.43
CA HIS A 34 10.74 20.67 -1.40
C HIS A 34 9.75 20.51 -0.22
N PRO A 35 9.44 21.57 0.56
CA PRO A 35 8.55 21.47 1.72
C PRO A 35 7.14 21.00 1.36
N ASP A 36 6.65 21.35 0.16
CA ASP A 36 5.32 20.98 -0.32
C ASP A 36 5.26 19.58 -0.96
N PHE A 37 6.36 18.81 -0.89
CA PHE A 37 6.43 17.47 -1.47
C PHE A 37 5.38 16.52 -0.90
N GLN A 38 5.12 16.59 0.41
CA GLN A 38 4.14 15.72 1.08
C GLN A 38 2.71 16.01 0.64
N SER A 39 2.32 17.28 0.60
CA SER A 39 0.97 17.68 0.17
C SER A 39 0.70 17.27 -1.28
N PHE A 40 1.71 17.30 -2.15
CA PHE A 40 1.58 16.82 -3.52
C PHE A 40 1.41 15.30 -3.63
N LEU A 41 2.02 14.51 -2.73
CA LEU A 41 1.77 13.08 -2.67
C LEU A 41 0.35 12.76 -2.21
N GLU A 42 -0.16 13.50 -1.21
CA GLU A 42 -1.54 13.37 -0.72
C GLU A 42 -2.56 13.74 -1.82
N ASP A 43 -2.32 14.83 -2.55
CA ASP A 43 -3.15 15.23 -3.69
C ASP A 43 -3.13 14.16 -4.79
N LEU A 44 -1.95 13.63 -5.13
CA LEU A 44 -1.83 12.52 -6.08
C LEU A 44 -2.54 11.26 -5.58
N GLU A 45 -2.48 10.94 -4.29
CA GLU A 45 -3.14 9.77 -3.68
C GLU A 45 -4.66 9.80 -3.88
N THR A 46 -5.28 10.98 -3.86
CA THR A 46 -6.73 11.13 -4.08
C THR A 46 -7.17 10.96 -5.55
N GLU A 47 -6.25 11.12 -6.51
CA GLU A 47 -6.51 10.96 -7.94
C GLU A 47 -6.08 9.58 -8.49
N ILE A 48 -5.56 8.70 -7.62
CA ILE A 48 -5.00 7.40 -8.01
C ILE A 48 -6.07 6.30 -7.95
N GLU A 49 -6.35 5.67 -9.10
CA GLU A 49 -7.00 4.36 -9.12
C GLU A 49 -6.11 3.30 -8.44
N PRO A 50 -6.64 2.50 -7.49
CA PRO A 50 -5.87 1.54 -6.71
C PRO A 50 -5.41 0.36 -7.58
N ARG A 51 -4.31 0.53 -8.32
CA ARG A 51 -3.54 -0.51 -9.04
C ARG A 51 -2.33 -0.02 -9.86
N ILE A 52 -2.05 1.30 -9.90
CA ILE A 52 -1.27 1.87 -11.02
C ILE A 52 0.15 2.36 -10.67
N MET A 53 0.52 2.57 -9.40
CA MET A 53 1.86 3.09 -9.05
C MET A 53 2.80 2.05 -8.44
N GLY A 54 4.03 1.98 -8.97
CA GLY A 54 5.16 1.27 -8.37
C GLY A 54 6.36 2.19 -8.27
N VAL A 55 6.88 2.40 -7.05
CA VAL A 55 8.15 3.11 -6.84
C VAL A 55 9.29 2.18 -7.27
N LYS A 56 10.08 2.56 -8.28
CA LYS A 56 11.30 1.81 -8.60
C LYS A 56 12.28 2.03 -7.45
N ALA A 57 12.44 1.03 -6.60
CA ALA A 57 13.59 0.96 -5.71
C ALA A 57 14.85 1.03 -6.57
N VAL A 58 15.54 2.16 -6.53
CA VAL A 58 16.82 2.33 -7.22
C VAL A 58 17.75 1.27 -6.63
N ARG A 59 18.25 0.35 -7.48
CA ARG A 59 19.29 -0.60 -7.09
C ARG A 59 20.45 0.21 -6.50
N GLY A 60 20.59 0.15 -5.19
CA GLY A 60 21.76 0.67 -4.47
C GLY A 60 21.49 1.65 -3.32
N ALA A 61 20.33 2.28 -3.17
CA ALA A 61 20.21 3.35 -2.15
C ALA A 61 18.79 3.68 -1.63
N CYS A 62 17.87 2.72 -1.56
CA CYS A 62 16.65 2.90 -0.77
C CYS A 62 16.35 1.61 -0.03
N ARG A 63 16.84 1.50 1.22
CA ARG A 63 16.20 0.60 2.18
C ARG A 63 14.82 1.18 2.45
N ARG A 64 13.77 0.35 2.47
CA ARG A 64 12.40 0.77 2.83
C ARG A 64 12.36 1.65 4.09
N GLN A 65 13.27 1.43 5.03
CA GLN A 65 13.44 2.26 6.22
C GLN A 65 13.75 3.74 5.92
N ASP A 66 14.55 4.05 4.90
CA ASP A 66 14.98 5.43 4.60
C ASP A 66 13.82 6.30 4.08
N LEU A 67 12.94 5.73 3.25
CA LEU A 67 11.73 6.40 2.79
C LEU A 67 10.72 6.58 3.93
N CYS A 68 10.48 5.56 4.77
CA CYS A 68 9.60 5.69 5.93
C CYS A 68 10.09 6.76 6.92
N SER A 69 11.40 6.80 7.20
CA SER A 69 12.00 7.80 8.09
C SER A 69 11.93 9.22 7.51
N ARG A 70 12.16 9.40 6.21
CA ARG A 70 12.11 10.71 5.54
C ARG A 70 10.68 11.22 5.37
N LEU A 71 9.70 10.33 5.22
CA LEU A 71 8.27 10.66 5.12
C LEU A 71 7.61 10.86 6.50
N GLY A 72 8.35 10.73 7.61
CA GLY A 72 7.77 10.84 8.96
C GLY A 72 6.78 9.72 9.29
N ILE A 73 6.80 8.62 8.53
CA ILE A 73 5.94 7.46 8.77
C ILE A 73 6.59 6.65 9.88
N GLU A 74 6.17 6.90 11.12
CA GLU A 74 6.48 6.02 12.24
C GLU A 74 5.95 4.62 11.94
N MET A 75 6.85 3.63 11.89
CA MET A 75 6.48 2.24 11.63
C MET A 75 5.71 1.61 12.80
N SER A 76 5.75 2.22 13.98
CA SER A 76 4.79 2.05 15.06
C SER A 76 3.53 2.83 14.72
N ASN A 77 2.86 2.47 13.62
CA ASN A 77 1.59 3.08 13.26
C ASN A 77 0.51 2.32 14.05
N PRO A 78 -0.02 2.87 15.17
CA PRO A 78 -1.04 2.18 15.96
C PRO A 78 -2.26 1.81 15.10
N HIS A 79 -2.48 2.50 13.97
CA HIS A 79 -3.54 2.15 13.04
C HIS A 79 -3.29 0.84 12.28
N LEU A 80 -2.03 0.47 12.00
CA LEU A 80 -1.71 -0.82 11.35
C LEU A 80 -1.92 -1.99 12.30
N GLN A 81 -1.49 -1.85 13.56
CA GLN A 81 -1.73 -2.88 14.57
C GLN A 81 -3.23 -3.06 14.82
N GLN A 82 -3.95 -1.94 14.99
CA GLN A 82 -5.40 -1.94 15.14
C GLN A 82 -6.10 -2.54 13.91
N LEU A 83 -5.60 -2.29 12.69
CA LEU A 83 -6.15 -2.87 11.47
C LEU A 83 -5.96 -4.39 11.42
N VAL A 84 -4.80 -4.89 11.83
CA VAL A 84 -4.53 -6.34 11.90
C VAL A 84 -5.44 -7.00 12.93
N GLU A 85 -5.61 -6.40 14.11
CA GLU A 85 -6.52 -6.88 15.15
C GLU A 85 -8.00 -6.89 14.70
N GLN A 86 -8.43 -5.82 14.03
CA GLN A 86 -9.78 -5.71 13.46
C GLN A 86 -10.01 -6.77 12.38
N ALA A 87 -9.02 -7.01 11.51
CA ALA A 87 -9.10 -8.05 10.49
C ALA A 87 -9.18 -9.45 11.11
N GLN A 88 -8.39 -9.74 12.15
CA GLN A 88 -8.47 -11.02 12.88
C GLN A 88 -9.85 -11.24 13.51
N THR A 89 -10.43 -10.18 14.09
CA THR A 89 -11.78 -10.21 14.66
C THR A 89 -12.82 -10.52 13.57
N LEU A 90 -12.79 -9.76 12.47
CA LEU A 90 -13.73 -9.93 11.36
C LEU A 90 -13.64 -11.34 10.75
N VAL A 91 -12.43 -11.86 10.54
CA VAL A 91 -12.23 -13.22 10.02
C VAL A 91 -12.82 -14.28 10.96
N SER A 92 -12.73 -14.07 12.28
CA SER A 92 -13.34 -14.95 13.28
C SER A 92 -14.87 -14.88 13.27
N GLU A 93 -15.44 -13.70 13.08
CA GLU A 93 -16.88 -13.50 12.91
C GLU A 93 -17.38 -14.20 11.63
N ILE A 94 -16.68 -14.05 10.51
CA ILE A 94 -17.01 -14.74 9.25
C ILE A 94 -16.93 -16.26 9.45
N ALA A 95 -15.90 -16.77 10.11
CA ALA A 95 -15.73 -18.22 10.36
C ALA A 95 -16.88 -18.83 11.17
N THR A 96 -17.50 -18.04 12.04
CA THR A 96 -18.60 -18.49 12.89
C THR A 96 -19.98 -18.23 12.28
N HIS A 97 -20.05 -17.40 11.24
CA HIS A 97 -21.30 -16.98 10.59
C HIS A 97 -22.06 -18.18 9.98
N PRO A 98 -23.39 -18.29 10.19
CA PRO A 98 -24.18 -19.42 9.69
C PRO A 98 -24.10 -19.57 8.16
N ASP A 99 -24.14 -18.47 7.42
CA ASP A 99 -24.07 -18.51 5.95
C ASP A 99 -22.73 -19.07 5.45
N TYR A 100 -21.62 -18.73 6.11
CA TYR A 100 -20.31 -19.28 5.76
C TYR A 100 -20.26 -20.79 6.04
N LYS A 101 -20.82 -21.24 7.17
CA LYS A 101 -20.93 -22.68 7.50
C LYS A 101 -21.80 -23.44 6.49
N GLN A 102 -22.93 -22.86 6.08
CA GLN A 102 -23.79 -23.47 5.06
C GLN A 102 -23.06 -23.64 3.73
N LEU A 103 -22.23 -22.69 3.31
CA LEU A 103 -21.40 -22.82 2.11
C LEU A 103 -20.42 -23.99 2.24
N LEU A 104 -19.76 -24.14 3.39
CA LEU A 104 -18.85 -25.26 3.64
C LEU A 104 -19.59 -26.62 3.66
N GLU A 105 -20.77 -26.68 4.29
CA GLU A 105 -21.63 -27.87 4.31
C GLU A 105 -22.14 -28.25 2.91
N ALA A 106 -22.39 -27.25 2.05
CA ALA A 106 -22.72 -27.43 0.65
C ALA A 106 -21.52 -27.88 -0.21
N GLY A 107 -20.33 -28.03 0.39
CA GLY A 107 -19.11 -28.49 -0.29
C GLY A 107 -18.35 -27.39 -1.03
N TYR A 108 -18.67 -26.10 -0.78
CA TYR A 108 -17.92 -24.99 -1.35
C TYR A 108 -16.50 -24.94 -0.77
N GLN A 109 -15.50 -25.04 -1.64
CA GLN A 109 -14.08 -24.98 -1.26
C GLN A 109 -13.39 -23.95 -2.16
N PRO A 110 -13.24 -22.69 -1.68
CA PRO A 110 -12.48 -21.69 -2.42
C PRO A 110 -10.98 -22.01 -2.37
N ASP A 111 -10.24 -21.59 -3.40
CA ASP A 111 -8.78 -21.75 -3.46
C ASP A 111 -8.04 -21.08 -2.29
N LEU A 112 -8.62 -19.99 -1.76
CA LEU A 112 -8.19 -19.31 -0.55
C LEU A 112 -9.31 -19.38 0.49
N ASN A 113 -9.01 -19.95 1.65
CA ASN A 113 -9.96 -20.13 2.73
C ASN A 113 -9.57 -19.31 3.97
N ILE A 114 -10.38 -19.42 5.02
CA ILE A 114 -10.15 -18.69 6.27
C ILE A 114 -8.81 -19.06 6.93
N ALA A 115 -8.35 -20.30 6.83
CA ALA A 115 -7.06 -20.71 7.40
C ALA A 115 -5.88 -20.03 6.69
N ASP A 116 -5.96 -19.85 5.37
CA ASP A 116 -4.94 -19.10 4.61
C ASP A 116 -4.91 -17.64 5.06
N THR A 117 -6.09 -17.04 5.24
CA THR A 117 -6.22 -15.65 5.72
C THR A 117 -5.67 -15.50 7.15
N GLN A 118 -6.00 -16.42 8.06
CA GLN A 118 -5.48 -16.43 9.43
C GLN A 118 -3.96 -16.57 9.46
N THR A 119 -3.41 -17.40 8.59
CA THR A 119 -1.95 -17.59 8.46
C THR A 119 -1.29 -16.29 8.01
N ALA A 120 -1.83 -15.63 6.98
CA ALA A 120 -1.32 -14.34 6.51
C ALA A 120 -1.38 -13.26 7.61
N LEU A 121 -2.50 -13.16 8.34
CA LEU A 121 -2.64 -12.21 9.45
C LEU A 121 -1.66 -12.50 10.60
N SER A 122 -1.35 -13.76 10.87
CA SER A 122 -0.36 -14.14 11.89
C SER A 122 1.06 -13.71 11.51
N TYR A 123 1.43 -13.84 10.22
CA TYR A 123 2.69 -13.32 9.72
C TYR A 123 2.78 -11.80 9.82
N LEU A 124 1.69 -11.10 9.48
CA LEU A 124 1.64 -9.64 9.59
C LEU A 124 1.77 -9.17 11.04
N GLN A 125 1.09 -9.83 11.97
CA GLN A 125 1.21 -9.54 13.40
C GLN A 125 2.65 -9.77 13.88
N TRP A 126 3.25 -10.91 13.50
CA TRP A 126 4.63 -11.21 13.87
C TRP A 126 5.61 -10.14 13.38
N GLU A 127 5.50 -9.71 12.12
CA GLU A 127 6.34 -8.63 11.54
C GLU A 127 6.16 -7.29 12.26
N LEU A 128 4.96 -6.99 12.77
CA LEU A 128 4.71 -5.81 13.58
C LEU A 128 5.34 -5.93 14.97
N ASP A 129 5.26 -7.10 15.60
CA ASP A 129 5.81 -7.36 16.94
C ASP A 129 7.36 -7.40 16.96
N GLN A 130 8.01 -7.62 15.82
CA GLN A 130 9.49 -7.62 15.72
C GLN A 130 10.11 -6.21 15.59
N LYS A 131 9.31 -5.13 15.57
CA LYS A 131 9.78 -3.74 15.43
C LYS A 131 9.79 -2.98 16.75
#